data_AF-A0A932R4L0-F1
#
_entry.id   AF-A0A932R4L0-F1
#
_cell.length_a   1.000
_cell.length_b   1.000
_cell.length_c   1.000
_cell.angle_alpha   90.00
_cell.angle_beta   90.00
_cell.angle_gamma   90.00
#
_symmetry.space_group_name_H-M   'P 1'
#
loop_
_entity.id
_entity.type
_entity.pdbx_description
1 polymer ?
#
loop_
_entity_poly.entity_id
_entity_poly.type
_entity_poly.pdbx_seq_one_letter_code
_entity_poly.pdbx_strand_id
1 'polypeptide(L)'
;MDFLGKSLAELSIDIDTYGKHIISEEDKSWGCYLFVKRDEQSFEFKCVCTVAQGSSGETYEVLFHGQAYFDGVRHLYFGSEDTDNYGYHYYPNLKSLTAALTKLSEIESELDYVKQERK
;
A
#
# COMPACT_ATOMS: atom_id res chain seq x y z
N MET A 1 22.48 -4.88 9.76
CA MET A 1 21.95 -3.99 8.71
C MET A 1 20.87 -3.19 9.39
N ASP A 2 21.09 -1.89 9.56
CA ASP A 2 20.10 -1.02 10.18
C ASP A 2 18.98 -0.79 9.16
N PHE A 3 17.79 -1.34 9.43
CA PHE A 3 16.59 -1.02 8.65
C PHE A 3 16.19 0.40 9.00
N LEU A 4 16.80 1.37 8.31
CA LEU A 4 16.36 2.75 8.35
C LEU A 4 15.06 2.83 7.56
N GLY A 5 13.93 2.73 8.26
CA GLY A 5 12.64 3.00 7.67
C GLY A 5 12.59 4.40 7.06
N LYS A 6 11.71 4.59 6.08
CA LYS A 6 11.54 5.85 5.35
C LYS A 6 10.27 6.56 5.81
N SER A 7 10.27 7.88 5.84
CA SER A 7 9.03 8.66 5.97
C SER A 7 8.10 8.44 4.77
N LEU A 8 6.81 8.75 4.90
CA LEU A 8 5.86 8.66 3.77
C LEU A 8 6.30 9.53 2.58
N ALA A 9 6.86 10.71 2.85
CA ALA A 9 7.38 11.61 1.81
C ALA A 9 8.53 10.96 1.03
N GLU A 10 9.46 10.30 1.71
CA GLU A 10 10.57 9.55 1.08
C GLU A 10 10.08 8.35 0.27
N LEU A 11 8.91 7.79 0.61
CA LEU A 11 8.23 6.74 -0.16
C LEU A 11 7.38 7.28 -1.31
N SER A 12 7.40 8.60 -1.55
CA SER A 12 6.52 9.28 -2.52
C SER A 12 5.05 8.96 -2.27
N ILE A 13 4.65 8.98 -0.99
CA ILE A 13 3.26 8.88 -0.54
C ILE A 13 2.87 10.23 0.05
N ASP A 14 1.99 10.92 -0.65
CA ASP A 14 1.34 12.14 -0.18
C ASP A 14 -0.06 11.79 0.35
N ILE A 15 -0.31 12.08 1.63
CA ILE A 15 -1.55 11.73 2.32
C ILE A 15 -2.76 12.50 1.80
N ASP A 16 -2.56 13.65 1.18
CA ASP A 16 -3.64 14.44 0.58
C ASP A 16 -4.08 13.84 -0.76
N THR A 17 -3.17 13.15 -1.43
CA THR A 17 -3.41 12.50 -2.73
C THR A 17 -3.80 11.03 -2.58
N TYR A 18 -3.27 10.33 -1.58
CA TYR A 18 -3.50 8.91 -1.34
C TYR A 18 -4.57 8.68 -0.27
N GLY A 19 -5.60 7.89 -0.60
CA GLY A 19 -6.49 7.31 0.39
C GLY A 19 -5.75 6.30 1.25
N LYS A 20 -5.73 6.50 2.58
CA LYS A 20 -5.15 5.57 3.55
C LYS A 20 -6.19 4.55 3.99
N HIS A 21 -5.86 3.27 3.89
CA HIS A 21 -6.67 2.16 4.38
C HIS A 21 -5.89 1.30 5.36
N ILE A 22 -6.49 0.97 6.49
CA ILE A 22 -5.88 0.11 7.51
C ILE A 22 -6.02 -1.34 7.06
N ILE A 23 -4.91 -2.07 6.98
CA ILE A 23 -4.86 -3.48 6.57
C ILE A 23 -4.69 -4.39 7.78
N SER A 24 -3.79 -4.02 8.67
CA SER A 24 -3.63 -4.64 9.98
C SER A 24 -3.11 -3.61 10.95
N GLU A 25 -3.67 -3.58 12.16
CA GLU A 25 -3.21 -2.70 13.24
C GLU A 25 -3.07 -3.59 14.48
N GLU A 26 -1.85 -3.70 15.00
CA GLU A 26 -1.57 -4.49 16.21
C GLU A 26 -1.71 -3.61 17.46
N ASP A 27 -1.26 -2.36 17.38
CA ASP A 27 -1.56 -1.28 18.33
C ASP A 27 -1.59 0.09 17.63
N LYS A 28 -1.77 1.19 18.38
CA LYS A 28 -1.81 2.56 17.83
C LYS A 28 -0.52 3.03 17.14
N SER A 29 0.57 2.31 17.33
CA SER A 29 1.94 2.62 16.92
C SER A 29 2.48 1.65 15.85
N TRP A 30 1.87 0.48 15.67
CA TRP A 30 2.30 -0.55 14.72
C TRP A 30 1.16 -1.03 13.84
N GLY A 31 1.31 -0.82 12.54
CA GLY A 31 0.33 -1.25 11.58
C GLY A 31 0.87 -1.34 10.16
N CYS A 32 0.09 -2.01 9.32
CA CYS A 32 0.24 -2.04 7.89
C CYS A 32 -0.92 -1.30 7.25
N TYR A 33 -0.60 -0.47 6.27
CA TYR A 33 -1.52 0.43 5.62
C TYR A 33 -1.41 0.25 4.11
N LEU A 34 -2.55 0.31 3.44
CA LEU A 34 -2.64 0.38 1.99
C LEU A 34 -2.97 1.82 1.62
N PHE A 35 -2.04 2.44 0.92
CA PHE A 35 -2.23 3.74 0.31
C PHE A 35 -2.66 3.53 -1.14
N VAL A 36 -3.78 4.15 -1.53
CA VAL A 36 -4.31 4.08 -2.89
C VAL A 36 -4.47 5.49 -3.46
N LYS A 37 -3.80 5.75 -4.59
CA LYS A 37 -4.01 6.95 -5.40
C LYS A 37 -4.82 6.55 -6.63
N ARG A 38 -5.88 7.31 -6.89
CA ARG A 38 -6.81 7.06 -7.99
C ARG A 38 -6.51 7.99 -9.16
N ASP A 39 -6.50 7.43 -10.36
CA ASP A 39 -6.56 8.14 -11.63
C ASP A 39 -7.87 7.76 -12.36
N GLU A 40 -8.14 8.36 -13.53
CA GLU A 40 -9.40 8.12 -14.27
C GLU A 40 -9.61 6.65 -14.65
N GLN A 41 -8.53 5.90 -14.83
CA GLN A 41 -8.56 4.53 -15.36
C GLN A 41 -7.86 3.48 -14.49
N SER A 42 -7.09 3.91 -13.50
CA SER A 42 -6.25 3.01 -12.71
C SER A 42 -6.10 3.47 -11.27
N PHE A 43 -5.57 2.56 -10.45
CA PHE A 43 -5.18 2.81 -9.07
C PHE A 43 -3.70 2.48 -8.92
N GLU A 44 -2.90 3.46 -8.53
CA GLU A 44 -1.57 3.20 -7.97
C GLU A 44 -1.77 2.82 -6.49
N PHE A 45 -1.14 1.74 -6.06
CA PHE A 45 -1.22 1.31 -4.67
C PHE A 45 0.15 0.99 -4.07
N LYS A 46 0.30 1.29 -2.79
CA LYS A 46 1.49 0.98 -1.99
C LYS A 46 1.04 0.42 -0.64
N CYS A 47 1.45 -0.81 -0.34
CA CYS A 47 1.29 -1.40 0.98
C CYS A 47 2.57 -1.20 1.78
N VAL A 48 2.44 -0.53 2.93
CA VAL A 48 3.56 -0.19 3.81
C VAL A 48 3.27 -0.64 5.22
N CYS A 49 4.30 -0.93 6.01
CA CYS A 49 4.18 -1.17 7.44
C CYS A 49 5.10 -0.27 8.24
N THR A 50 4.69 0.10 9.44
CA THR A 50 5.54 0.82 10.39
C THR A 50 6.70 -0.07 10.82
N VAL A 51 7.92 0.45 10.78
CA VAL A 51 9.15 -0.28 11.17
C VAL A 51 9.85 0.34 12.37
N ALA A 52 9.66 1.64 12.62
CA ALA A 52 10.09 2.28 13.86
C ALA A 52 9.26 3.53 14.13
N GLN A 53 9.07 3.82 15.42
CA GLN A 53 8.48 5.05 15.91
C GLN A 53 9.51 5.79 16.76
N GLY A 54 9.90 6.98 16.32
CA GLY A 54 10.87 7.82 17.01
C GLY A 54 10.31 9.20 17.34
N SER A 55 11.11 10.03 18.01
CA SER A 55 10.79 11.44 18.27
C SER A 55 10.61 12.25 16.98
N SER A 56 11.17 11.78 15.87
CA SER A 56 11.08 12.37 14.54
C SER A 56 9.84 11.93 13.75
N GLY A 57 9.01 11.05 14.33
CA GLY A 57 7.84 10.48 13.67
C GLY A 57 7.96 8.98 13.40
N GLU A 58 6.98 8.47 12.65
CA GLU A 58 6.93 7.08 12.22
C GLU A 58 7.73 6.89 10.93
N THR A 59 8.39 5.75 10.85
CA THR A 59 9.09 5.31 9.65
C THR A 59 8.46 4.03 9.14
N TYR A 60 8.47 3.87 7.82
CA TYR A 60 7.74 2.85 7.12
C TYR A 60 8.64 2.11 6.15
N GLU A 61 8.24 0.89 5.83
CA GLU A 61 8.81 0.06 4.79
C GLU A 61 7.72 -0.35 3.81
N VAL A 62 8.02 -0.28 2.51
CA VAL A 62 7.10 -0.77 1.47
C VAL A 62 7.24 -2.29 1.40
N LEU A 63 6.16 -3.00 1.67
CA LEU A 63 6.12 -4.45 1.49
C LEU A 63 5.90 -4.80 0.03
N PHE A 64 4.95 -4.12 -0.60
CA PHE A 64 4.67 -4.27 -2.03
C PHE A 64 3.92 -3.06 -2.56
N HIS A 65 3.99 -2.86 -3.86
CA HIS A 65 3.30 -1.79 -4.57
C HIS A 65 2.95 -2.23 -5.97
N GLY A 66 2.14 -1.42 -6.66
CA GLY A 66 1.71 -1.79 -7.99
C GLY A 66 0.67 -0.88 -8.58
N GLN A 67 0.07 -1.40 -9.65
CA GLN A 67 -0.99 -0.72 -10.37
C GLN A 67 -2.12 -1.71 -10.65
N ALA A 68 -3.35 -1.28 -10.39
CA ALA A 68 -4.58 -1.99 -10.69
C ALA A 68 -5.46 -1.16 -11.63
N TYR A 69 -6.30 -1.83 -12.40
CA TYR A 69 -7.36 -1.25 -13.21
C TYR A 69 -8.71 -1.78 -12.70
N PHE A 70 -9.82 -1.39 -13.33
CA PHE A 70 -11.16 -1.89 -12.98
C PHE A 70 -11.43 -3.36 -13.36
N ASP A 71 -10.40 -4.07 -13.79
CA ASP A 71 -10.46 -5.49 -14.08
C ASP A 71 -9.29 -6.26 -13.44
N GLY A 72 -8.77 -5.70 -12.34
CA GLY A 72 -7.76 -6.34 -11.49
C GLY A 72 -6.35 -5.74 -11.54
N VAL A 73 -5.44 -6.41 -10.84
CA VAL A 73 -4.04 -6.00 -10.67
C VAL A 73 -3.22 -6.32 -11.92
N ARG A 74 -2.51 -5.33 -12.46
CA ARG A 74 -1.64 -5.49 -13.64
C ARG A 74 -0.18 -5.62 -13.29
N HIS A 75 0.25 -4.85 -12.31
CA HIS A 75 1.62 -4.84 -11.83
C HIS A 75 1.61 -5.02 -10.32
N LEU A 76 2.46 -5.92 -9.82
CA LEU A 76 2.68 -6.15 -8.40
C LEU A 76 4.18 -6.39 -8.19
N TYR A 77 4.79 -5.51 -7.40
CA TYR A 77 6.21 -5.51 -7.07
C TYR A 77 6.36 -5.59 -5.56
N PHE A 78 7.32 -6.39 -5.06
CA PHE A 78 7.59 -6.52 -3.63
C PHE A 78 8.82 -5.69 -3.27
N GLY A 79 8.75 -4.92 -2.18
CA GLY A 79 9.80 -3.98 -1.78
C GLY A 79 9.69 -2.59 -2.41
N SER A 80 10.68 -1.73 -2.14
CA SER A 80 10.72 -0.33 -2.64
C SER A 80 11.83 -0.01 -3.66
N GLU A 81 12.83 -0.87 -3.82
CA GLU A 81 14.02 -0.61 -4.64
C GLU A 81 14.52 -1.86 -5.35
N ASP A 82 14.40 -1.99 -6.68
CA ASP A 82 14.89 -3.17 -7.43
C ASP A 82 16.34 -3.52 -7.02
N THR A 83 16.45 -4.50 -6.14
CA THR A 83 17.71 -5.00 -5.58
C THR A 83 17.77 -6.49 -5.83
N ASP A 84 18.98 -7.01 -5.99
CA ASP A 84 19.23 -8.43 -6.29
C ASP A 84 18.60 -9.40 -5.26
N ASN A 85 18.20 -8.89 -4.08
CA ASN A 85 17.61 -9.65 -2.97
C ASN A 85 16.11 -9.40 -2.77
N TYR A 86 15.40 -8.88 -3.77
CA TYR A 86 13.98 -8.51 -3.72
C TYR A 86 13.06 -9.53 -3.05
N GLY A 87 13.25 -10.81 -3.35
CA GLY A 87 12.43 -11.87 -2.79
C GLY A 87 12.63 -12.09 -1.29
N TYR A 88 13.80 -11.81 -0.72
CA TYR A 88 14.14 -12.28 0.63
C TYR A 88 13.83 -11.28 1.75
N HIS A 89 13.87 -9.98 1.46
CA HIS A 89 13.73 -8.94 2.47
C HIS A 89 12.29 -8.42 2.63
N TYR A 90 11.48 -8.53 1.59
CA TYR A 90 10.16 -7.91 1.52
C TYR A 90 9.03 -8.93 1.42
N TYR A 91 9.02 -9.95 2.30
CA TYR A 91 7.92 -10.92 2.36
C TYR A 91 6.73 -10.34 3.15
N PRO A 92 5.64 -9.88 2.51
CA PRO A 92 4.42 -9.62 3.24
C PRO A 92 3.91 -10.94 3.81
N ASN A 93 3.51 -10.91 5.07
CA ASN A 93 2.75 -12.04 5.60
C ASN A 93 1.46 -12.21 4.77
N LEU A 94 1.01 -13.45 4.58
CA LEU A 94 -0.14 -13.75 3.72
C LEU A 94 -1.42 -13.04 4.18
N LYS A 95 -1.57 -12.74 5.47
CA LYS A 95 -2.75 -12.05 5.99
C LYS A 95 -2.79 -10.60 5.50
N SER A 96 -1.70 -9.86 5.62
CA SER A 96 -1.59 -8.47 5.15
C SER A 96 -1.73 -8.38 3.64
N LEU A 97 -1.13 -9.32 2.88
CA LEU A 97 -1.31 -9.38 1.43
C LEU A 97 -2.77 -9.62 1.05
N THR A 98 -3.42 -10.59 1.68
CA THR A 98 -4.84 -10.91 1.41
C THR A 98 -5.74 -9.73 1.77
N ALA A 99 -5.54 -9.12 2.94
CA ALA A 99 -6.35 -7.98 3.39
C ALA A 99 -6.19 -6.76 2.47
N ALA A 100 -4.99 -6.49 1.96
CA ALA A 100 -4.77 -5.44 0.97
C ALA A 100 -5.48 -5.73 -0.36
N LEU A 101 -5.37 -6.95 -0.89
CA LEU A 101 -6.05 -7.34 -2.14
C LEU A 101 -7.58 -7.32 -1.99
N THR A 102 -8.11 -7.76 -0.85
CA THR A 102 -9.55 -7.62 -0.52
C THR A 102 -9.95 -6.14 -0.54
N LYS A 103 -9.16 -5.26 0.08
CA LYS A 103 -9.48 -3.83 0.12
C LYS A 103 -9.43 -3.18 -1.27
N LEU A 104 -8.49 -3.59 -2.14
CA LEU A 104 -8.47 -3.14 -3.53
C LEU A 104 -9.74 -3.58 -4.28
N SER A 105 -10.21 -4.81 -4.08
CA SER A 105 -11.45 -5.30 -4.70
C SER A 105 -12.71 -4.56 -4.21
N GLU A 106 -12.76 -4.18 -2.92
CA GLU A 106 -13.82 -3.31 -2.39
C GLU A 106 -13.82 -1.95 -3.08
N ILE A 107 -12.64 -1.33 -3.21
CA ILE A 107 -12.48 -0.03 -3.88
C ILE A 107 -12.89 -0.10 -5.35
N GLU A 108 -12.54 -1.18 -6.05
CA GLU A 108 -12.95 -1.45 -7.43
C GLU A 108 -14.49 -1.54 -7.54
N SER A 109 -15.13 -2.29 -6.64
CA SER A 109 -16.59 -2.48 -6.63
C SER A 109 -17.36 -1.19 -6.35
N GLU A 110 -16.88 -0.36 -5.42
CA GLU A 110 -17.46 0.97 -5.15
C GLU A 110 -17.48 1.85 -6.41
N LEU A 111 -16.47 1.73 -7.26
CA LEU A 111 -16.32 2.54 -8.47
C LEU A 111 -17.20 2.06 -9.61
N ASP A 112 -17.35 0.75 -9.77
CA ASP A 112 -18.28 0.19 -10.74
C ASP A 112 -19.73 0.52 -10.40
N TYR A 113 -20.09 0.51 -9.11
CA TYR A 113 -21.40 0.97 -8.64
C TYR A 113 -21.67 2.43 -9.03
N VAL A 114 -20.71 3.34 -8.76
CA VAL A 114 -20.84 4.77 -9.11
C VAL A 114 -20.93 4.98 -10.63
N LYS A 115 -20.25 4.17 -11.45
CA LYS A 115 -20.36 4.26 -12.92
C LYS A 115 -21.73 3.81 -13.43
N GLN A 116 -22.39 2.87 -12.77
CA GLN A 116 -23.72 2.40 -13.16
C GLN A 116 -24.80 3.44 -12.83
N GLU A 117 -24.70 4.15 -11.70
CA GLU A 117 -25.66 5.22 -11.33
C GLU A 117 -25.53 6.50 -12.18
N ARG A 118 -24.40 6.70 -12.86
CA ARG A 118 -24.18 7.84 -13.78
C ARG A 118 -24.63 7.58 -15.21
N LYS A 119 -25.13 6.38 -15.53
CA LYS A 119 -25.68 6.01 -16.84
C LYS A 119 -27.20 6.10 -16.83
#